data_AF-A0A923X6W9-F1
#
_entry.id   AF-A0A923X6W9-F1
#
_cell.length_a   1.000
_cell.length_b   1.000
_cell.length_c   1.000
_cell.angle_alpha   90.00
_cell.angle_beta   90.00
_cell.angle_gamma   90.00
#
_symmetry.space_group_name_H-M   'P 1'
#
loop_
_entity.id
_entity.type
_entity.pdbx_description
1 polymer ?
#
loop_
_entity_poly.entity_id
_entity_poly.type
_entity_poly.pdbx_seq_one_letter_code
_entity_poly.pdbx_strand_id
1 'polypeptide(L)' 'PRGYRVLSRIPGLSQVLVERLVQHFGSITHVLAAGPRELAVVSGLGPVRSREVYDSLRRMQTYFSHPQQQSQGGR' A
#
# COMPACT_ATOMS: atom_id res chain seq x y z
N PRO A 1 -8.87 -9.68 9.83
CA PRO A 1 -9.10 -8.71 8.72
C PRO A 1 -8.00 -8.81 7.62
N ARG A 2 -8.38 -9.15 6.38
CA ARG A 2 -7.48 -9.63 5.32
C ARG A 2 -6.65 -8.56 4.56
N GLY A 3 -6.83 -7.26 4.82
CA GLY A 3 -6.13 -6.18 4.11
C GLY A 3 -4.80 -5.72 4.74
N TYR A 4 -4.67 -5.77 6.07
CA TYR A 4 -3.51 -5.21 6.78
C TYR A 4 -2.18 -5.90 6.43
N ARG A 5 -2.21 -7.21 6.11
CA ARG A 5 -0.98 -7.98 5.80
C ARG A 5 -0.32 -7.59 4.49
N VAL A 6 -1.06 -7.02 3.54
CA VAL A 6 -0.50 -6.59 2.25
C VAL A 6 0.34 -5.33 2.46
N LEU A 7 -0.15 -4.40 3.28
CA LEU A 7 0.57 -3.15 3.57
C LEU A 7 1.80 -3.38 4.45
N SER A 8 1.75 -4.33 5.41
CA SER A 8 2.91 -4.69 6.24
C SER A 8 4.06 -5.35 5.46
N ARG A 9 3.86 -5.72 4.19
CA ARG A 9 4.91 -6.23 3.31
C ARG A 9 5.62 -5.11 2.53
N ILE A 10 5.18 -3.86 2.65
CA ILE A 10 5.80 -2.75 1.93
C ILE A 10 7.12 -2.41 2.62
N PRO A 11 8.27 -2.61 1.96
CA PRO A 11 9.57 -2.27 2.54
C PRO A 11 9.60 -0.77 2.84
N GLY A 12 9.95 -0.40 4.08
CA GLY A 12 10.01 1.00 4.54
C GLY A 12 8.72 1.54 5.18
N LEU A 13 7.63 0.77 5.23
CA LEU A 13 6.40 1.14 5.91
C LEU A 13 6.30 0.42 7.27
N SER A 14 6.45 1.18 8.37
CA SER A 14 6.20 0.65 9.72
C SER A 14 4.70 0.42 9.93
N GLN A 15 4.35 -0.58 10.75
CA GLN A 15 2.96 -0.86 11.13
C GLN A 15 2.27 0.38 11.72
N VAL A 16 2.99 1.18 12.51
CA VAL A 16 2.48 2.44 13.10
C VAL A 16 2.01 3.41 12.01
N LEU A 17 2.74 3.48 10.91
CA LEU A 17 2.44 4.37 9.81
C LEU A 17 1.26 3.86 8.98
N VAL A 18 1.15 2.53 8.79
CA VAL A 18 -0.03 1.90 8.21
C VAL A 18 -1.28 2.20 9.05
N GLU A 19 -1.20 2.07 10.38
CA GLU A 19 -2.31 2.40 11.27
C GLU A 19 -2.71 3.88 11.16
N ARG A 20 -1.74 4.80 11.13
CA ARG A 20 -2.00 6.23 10.92
C ARG A 20 -2.67 6.51 9.58
N LEU A 21 -2.20 5.88 8.51
CA LEU A 21 -2.80 6.00 7.18
C LEU A 21 -4.24 5.49 7.19
N VAL A 22 -4.48 4.30 7.76
CA VAL A 22 -5.84 3.74 7.82
C VAL A 22 -6.75 4.55 8.73
N GLN A 23 -6.25 5.11 9.83
CA GLN A 23 -7.01 6.03 10.69
C GLN A 23 -7.34 7.34 9.97
N HIS A 24 -6.40 7.87 9.18
CA HIS A 24 -6.59 9.13 8.44
C HIS A 24 -7.57 8.98 7.27
N PHE A 25 -7.40 7.93 6.46
CA PHE A 25 -8.21 7.69 5.26
C PHE A 25 -9.46 6.82 5.54
N GLY A 26 -9.59 6.26 6.74
CA GLY A 26 -10.70 5.41 7.18
C GLY A 26 -10.65 3.96 6.69
N SER A 27 -9.99 3.68 5.56
CA SER A 27 -9.84 2.31 5.05
C SER A 27 -8.60 2.14 4.18
N ILE A 28 -8.11 0.90 4.07
CA ILE A 28 -6.99 0.54 3.18
C ILE A 28 -7.32 0.88 1.72
N THR A 29 -8.57 0.70 1.31
CA THR A 29 -9.02 1.03 -0.06
C THR A 29 -8.87 2.53 -0.33
N HIS A 30 -9.19 3.39 0.65
CA HIS A 30 -8.96 4.82 0.53
C HIS A 30 -7.47 5.19 0.55
N VAL A 31 -6.65 4.51 1.35
CA VAL A 31 -5.18 4.71 1.31
C VAL A 31 -4.61 4.39 -0.07
N LEU A 32 -5.09 3.32 -0.71
CA LEU A 32 -4.67 2.93 -2.07
C LEU A 32 -5.16 3.90 -3.15
N ALA A 33 -6.31 4.56 -2.92
CA ALA A 33 -6.84 5.58 -3.80
C ALA A 33 -6.18 6.96 -3.60
N ALA A 34 -5.51 7.18 -2.47
CA ALA A 34 -4.90 8.45 -2.11
C ALA A 34 -3.67 8.78 -2.96
N GLY A 35 -3.52 10.05 -3.31
CA GLY A 35 -2.36 10.56 -4.04
C GLY A 35 -1.12 10.78 -3.15
N PRO A 36 0.08 10.89 -3.73
CA PRO A 36 1.32 11.11 -2.98
C PRO A 36 1.32 12.43 -2.18
N ARG A 37 0.54 13.43 -2.60
CA ARG A 37 0.36 14.70 -1.86
C ARG A 37 -0.49 14.51 -0.61
N GLU A 38 -1.56 13.72 -0.70
CA GLU A 38 -2.43 13.39 0.44
C GLU A 38 -1.69 12.48 1.41
N LEU A 39 -0.96 11.49 0.90
CA LEU A 39 -0.10 10.66 1.74
C LEU A 39 0.95 11.49 2.50
N ALA A 40 1.48 12.57 1.90
CA ALA A 40 2.44 13.46 2.55
C ALA A 40 1.86 14.26 3.73
N VAL A 41 0.53 14.44 3.81
CA VAL A 41 -0.10 15.15 4.94
C VAL A 41 -0.11 14.32 6.22
N VAL A 42 0.11 13.01 6.12
CA VAL A 42 0.13 12.11 7.27
C VAL A 42 1.45 12.26 8.05
N SER A 43 1.33 12.54 9.35
CA SER A 43 2.47 12.77 10.24
C SER A 43 3.44 11.58 10.24
N GLY A 44 4.66 11.82 9.76
CA GLY A 44 5.73 10.82 9.67
C GLY A 44 6.00 10.29 8.25
N LEU A 45 5.15 10.62 7.27
CA LEU A 45 5.38 10.26 5.87
C LEU A 45 6.20 11.33 5.14
N GLY A 46 5.92 12.62 5.32
CA GLY A 46 6.66 13.71 4.67
C GLY A 46 6.66 13.63 3.12
N PRO A 47 7.13 14.67 2.43
CA PRO A 47 7.02 14.73 0.96
C PRO A 47 7.95 13.77 0.20
N VAL A 48 9.10 13.41 0.79
CA VAL A 48 10.07 12.50 0.16
C VAL A 48 9.60 11.05 0.25
N ARG A 49 9.25 10.60 1.46
CA ARG A 49 8.83 9.22 1.74
C ARG A 49 7.42 8.93 1.24
N SER A 50 6.53 9.93 1.14
CA SER A 50 5.19 9.72 0.58
C SER A 50 5.23 9.21 -0.85
N ARG A 51 6.22 9.65 -1.64
CA ARG A 51 6.39 9.20 -3.02
C ARG A 51 6.88 7.76 -3.10
N GLU A 52 7.81 7.36 -2.25
CA GLU A 52 8.31 5.97 -2.18
C GLU A 52 7.20 5.00 -1.76
N VAL A 53 6.38 5.42 -0.79
CA VAL A 53 5.23 4.63 -0.32
C VAL A 53 4.17 4.51 -1.41
N TYR A 54 3.83 5.61 -2.09
CA TYR A 54 2.89 5.59 -3.22
C TYR A 54 3.35 4.65 -4.34
N ASP A 55 4.63 4.71 -4.72
CA ASP A 55 5.19 3.86 -5.77
C ASP A 55 5.14 2.38 -5.37
N SER A 56 5.47 2.08 -4.12
CA SER A 56 5.41 0.70 -3.58
C SER A 56 3.98 0.16 -3.52
N LEU A 57 3.02 0.98 -3.10
CA LEU A 57 1.59 0.64 -3.09
C LEU A 57 1.09 0.31 -4.51
N ARG A 58 1.48 1.14 -5.49
CA ARG A 58 1.08 0.96 -6.90
C ARG A 58 1.66 -0.32 -7.50
N ARG A 59 2.91 -0.67 -7.17
CA ARG A 59 3.50 -1.96 -7.57
C ARG A 59 2.71 -3.13 -6.99
N MET A 60 2.36 -3.09 -5.70
CA MET A 60 1.58 -4.15 -5.07
C MET A 60 0.18 -4.28 -5.66
N GLN A 61 -0.49 -3.17 -5.97
CA GLN A 61 -1.77 -3.20 -6.67
C GLN A 61 -1.64 -3.92 -8.01
N THR A 62 -0.59 -3.63 -8.79
CA THR A 62 -0.31 -4.34 -10.04
C THR A 62 -0.12 -5.84 -9.83
N TYR A 63 0.61 -6.27 -8.80
CA TYR A 63 0.78 -7.70 -8.49
C TYR A 63 -0.51 -8.38 -7.99
N PHE A 64 -1.39 -7.65 -7.30
CA PHE A 64 -2.67 -8.19 -6.84
C PHE A 64 -3.73 -8.25 -7.95
N SER A 65 -3.71 -7.26 -8.85
CA SER A 65 -4.61 -7.17 -10.00
C SER A 65 -4.20 -8.05 -11.17
N HIS A 66 -2.96 -8.54 -11.20
CA HIS A 66 -2.56 -9.66 -12.05
C HIS A 66 -2.64 -10.94 -11.22
N PRO A 67 -3.77 -11.67 -11.22
CA PRO A 67 -3.75 -13.06 -10.79
C PRO A 67 -2.69 -13.75 -11.65
N GLN A 68 -1.59 -14.11 -11.00
CA GLN A 68 -0.52 -14.87 -11.59
C GLN A 68 -1.16 -16.09 -12.23
N GLN A 69 -1.20 -16.09 -13.56
CA GLN A 69 -1.42 -17.27 -14.38
C GLN A 69 -0.27 -18.25 -14.09
N GLN A 70 -0.29 -18.89 -12.94
CA GLN A 70 0.34 -20.17 -12.72
C GLN A 70 -0.67 -21.24 -13.12
N SER A 71 -0.92 -21.29 -14.43
CA SER A 71 -1.42 -22.46 -15.12
C SER A 71 -0.32 -22.94 -16.05
N GLN A 72 0.76 -23.47 -15.48
CA GLN A 72 1.45 -24.59 -16.11
C GLN A 72 0.85 -25.81 -15.41
N GLY A 73 -0.10 -26.51 -16.03
CA GLY A 73 0.23 -27.60 -16.94
C GLY A 73 0.62 -28.79 -16.07
N GLY A 74 -0.31 -29.66 -15.66
CA GLY A 74 -1.04 -30.49 -16.61
C GLY A 74 -0.07 -31.52 -17.21
N ARG A 75 0.48 -32.41 -16.38
CA ARG A 75 0.82 -33.80 -16.68
C ARG A 75 1.37 -34.51 -15.46
#